data_AF-A0AAN0M7K0-F1
#
_entry.id   AF-A0AAN0M7K0-F1
#
_cell.length_a   1.000
_cell.length_b   1.000
_cell.length_c   1.000
_cell.angle_alpha   90.00
_cell.angle_beta   90.00
_cell.angle_gamma   90.00
#
_symmetry.space_group_name_H-M   'P 1'
#
loop_
_entity.id
_entity.type
_entity.pdbx_description
1 polymer ?
#
loop_
_entity_poly.entity_id
_entity_poly.type
_entity_poly.pdbx_seq_one_letter_code
_entity_poly.pdbx_strand_id
1 'polypeptide(L)' 'MTAAMYLHAVTSNLISAAQRLMPLGQTEGQAVLAALSPLCEETAKAAMSLTCDELQSTAFLSDIAAMRHETQQPRIFRS' A
#
# COMPACT_ATOMS: atom_id res chain seq x y z
N MET A 1 14.54 0.61 -11.32
CA MET A 1 13.48 1.63 -11.32
C MET A 1 12.07 1.04 -11.34
N THR A 2 11.81 -0.03 -12.10
CA THR A 2 10.48 -0.67 -12.21
C THR A 2 9.83 -1.00 -10.85
N ALA A 3 10.57 -1.61 -9.91
CA ALA A 3 10.05 -1.96 -8.59
C ALA A 3 9.61 -0.72 -7.77
N ALA A 4 10.41 0.36 -7.78
CA ALA A 4 10.07 1.60 -7.10
C ALA A 4 8.84 2.28 -7.71
N MET A 5 8.74 2.33 -9.03
CA MET A 5 7.56 2.88 -9.72
C MET A 5 6.30 2.04 -9.48
N TYR A 6 6.43 0.72 -9.40
CA TYR A 6 5.33 -0.18 -9.03
C TYR A 6 4.85 0.11 -7.61
N LEU A 7 5.75 0.19 -6.63
CA LEU A 7 5.40 0.54 -5.25
C LEU A 7 4.74 1.92 -5.13
N HIS A 8 5.23 2.89 -5.91
CA HIS A 8 4.62 4.23 -5.97
C HIS A 8 3.19 4.19 -6.52
N ALA A 9 2.94 3.41 -7.58
CA ALA A 9 1.60 3.22 -8.13
C ALA A 9 0.65 2.51 -7.16
N VAL A 10 1.12 1.47 -6.47
CA VAL A 10 0.35 0.79 -5.41
C VAL A 10 -0.01 1.76 -4.29
N THR A 11 0.96 2.54 -3.81
CA THR A 11 0.76 3.54 -2.76
C THR A 11 -0.26 4.60 -3.18
N SER A 12 -0.15 5.11 -4.41
CA SER A 12 -1.11 6.06 -4.98
C SER A 12 -2.55 5.50 -5.02
N ASN A 13 -2.70 4.21 -5.35
CA ASN A 13 -4.01 3.54 -5.33
C ASN A 13 -4.58 3.44 -3.91
N LEU A 14 -3.76 3.14 -2.91
CA LEU A 14 -4.18 3.10 -1.50
C LEU A 14 -4.61 4.49 -1.00
N ILE A 15 -3.87 5.55 -1.36
CA ILE A 15 -4.25 6.93 -1.04
C ILE A 15 -5.57 7.31 -1.71
N SER A 16 -5.78 6.90 -2.96
CA SER A 16 -7.05 7.12 -3.69
C SER A 16 -8.23 6.36 -3.06
N ALA A 17 -7.98 5.23 -2.39
CA ALA A 17 -8.99 4.54 -1.59
C ALA A 17 -9.25 5.29 -0.27
N ALA A 18 -8.19 5.73 0.42
CA ALA A 18 -8.28 6.52 1.64
C ALA A 18 -9.10 7.81 1.46
N GLN A 19 -8.89 8.55 0.36
CA GLN A 19 -9.67 9.76 0.04
C GLN A 19 -11.17 9.51 -0.15
N ARG A 20 -11.59 8.28 -0.45
CA ARG A 20 -13.02 7.91 -0.56
C ARG A 20 -13.63 7.45 0.76
N LEU A 21 -12.80 7.02 1.71
CA LEU A 21 -13.21 6.48 3.00
C LEU A 21 -13.06 7.49 4.15
N MET A 22 -12.24 8.52 3.98
CA MET A 22 -11.86 9.50 5.00
C MET A 22 -11.94 10.92 4.42
N PRO A 23 -12.09 11.96 5.26
CA PRO A 23 -12.04 13.36 4.81
C PRO A 23 -10.59 13.79 4.52
N LEU A 24 -9.95 13.12 3.56
CA LEU A 24 -8.60 13.43 3.09
C LEU A 24 -8.69 14.18 1.75
N GLY A 25 -8.14 15.38 1.69
CA GLY A 25 -8.14 16.21 0.50
C GLY A 25 -7.16 15.73 -0.58
N GLN A 26 -7.27 16.30 -1.78
CA GLN A 26 -6.34 16.02 -2.89
C GLN A 26 -4.91 16.45 -2.57
N THR A 27 -4.73 17.68 -2.07
CA THR A 27 -3.42 18.21 -1.69
C THR A 27 -2.78 17.41 -0.57
N GLU A 28 -3.57 17.00 0.43
CA GLU A 28 -3.09 16.16 1.53
C GLU A 28 -2.69 14.76 1.04
N GLY A 29 -3.48 14.17 0.13
CA GLY A 29 -3.12 12.90 -0.50
C GLY A 29 -1.80 12.96 -1.27
N GLN A 30 -1.56 14.05 -2.02
CA GLN A 30 -0.28 14.25 -2.70
C GLN A 30 0.87 14.49 -1.72
N ALA A 31 0.63 15.20 -0.61
CA ALA A 31 1.63 15.37 0.44
C ALA A 31 2.02 14.03 1.09
N VAL A 32 1.04 13.16 1.35
CA VAL A 32 1.30 11.79 1.85
C VAL A 32 2.08 10.97 0.82
N LEU A 33 1.70 11.02 -0.46
CA LEU A 33 2.41 10.30 -1.51
C LEU A 33 3.87 10.76 -1.66
N ALA A 34 4.11 12.08 -1.59
CA ALA A 34 5.45 12.65 -1.61
C ALA A 34 6.26 12.18 -0.39
N ALA A 35 5.67 12.17 0.80
CA ALA A 35 6.32 11.71 2.02
C ALA A 35 6.65 10.20 2.00
N LEU A 36 5.85 9.37 1.31
CA LEU A 36 6.06 7.93 1.18
C LEU A 36 6.95 7.53 -0.01
N SER A 37 7.27 8.47 -0.91
CA SER A 37 8.09 8.18 -2.08
C SER A 37 9.50 7.69 -1.73
N PRO A 38 10.22 8.25 -0.73
CA PRO A 38 11.50 7.71 -0.29
C PRO A 38 11.39 6.26 0.21
N LEU A 39 10.34 5.93 0.95
CA LEU A 39 10.11 4.57 1.45
C LEU A 39 9.88 3.56 0.31
N CYS A 40 9.21 3.97 -0.77
CA CYS A 40 9.06 3.14 -1.97
C CYS A 40 10.43 2.83 -2.59
N GLU A 41 11.34 3.81 -2.64
CA GLU A 41 12.69 3.60 -3.17
C GLU A 41 13.53 2.69 -2.27
N GLU A 42 13.50 2.91 -0.95
CA GLU A 42 14.23 2.10 0.02
C GLU A 42 13.75 0.66 0.01
N THR A 43 12.43 0.45 0.01
CA THR A 43 11.81 -0.87 -0.05
C THR A 43 12.16 -1.59 -1.36
N ALA A 44 12.13 -0.86 -2.49
CA ALA A 44 12.53 -1.44 -3.77
C ALA A 44 14.01 -1.86 -3.78
N LYS A 45 14.91 -1.05 -3.19
CA LYS A 45 16.35 -1.39 -3.07
C LYS A 45 16.53 -2.62 -2.19
N ALA A 46 15.88 -2.67 -1.03
CA ALA A 46 15.95 -3.81 -0.12
C ALA A 46 15.42 -5.09 -0.79
N ALA A 47 14.27 -5.01 -1.45
CA ALA A 47 13.69 -6.16 -2.16
C ALA A 47 14.61 -6.71 -3.26
N MET A 48 15.36 -5.85 -3.95
CA MET A 48 16.31 -6.27 -4.98
C MET A 48 17.53 -7.01 -4.44
N SER A 49 17.85 -6.87 -3.15
CA SER A 49 18.95 -7.61 -2.51
C SER A 49 18.56 -8.97 -1.95
N LEU A 50 17.26 -9.28 -1.90
CA LEU A 50 16.75 -10.52 -1.33
C LEU A 50 16.79 -11.67 -2.35
N THR A 51 17.00 -12.87 -1.83
CA THR A 51 16.91 -14.13 -2.55
C THR A 51 15.52 -14.76 -2.39
N CYS A 52 15.22 -15.79 -3.18
CA CYS A 52 13.93 -16.50 -3.08
C CYS A 52 13.73 -17.17 -1.72
N ASP A 53 14.81 -17.62 -1.07
CA ASP A 53 14.75 -18.27 0.25
C ASP A 53 14.38 -17.30 1.37
N GLU A 54 14.53 -15.99 1.13
CA GLU A 54 14.17 -14.93 2.06
C GLU A 54 12.75 -14.40 1.84
N LEU A 55 12.00 -14.96 0.88
CA LEU A 55 10.63 -14.55 0.62
C LEU A 55 9.71 -14.98 1.76
N GLN A 56 8.96 -14.03 2.28
CA GLN A 56 8.01 -14.22 3.37
C GLN A 56 6.63 -13.74 2.93
N SER A 57 5.58 -14.44 3.36
CA SER A 57 4.19 -14.07 3.04
C SER A 57 3.40 -13.57 4.25
N THR A 58 4.05 -13.42 5.40
CA THR A 58 3.35 -13.13 6.65
C THR A 58 3.20 -11.63 6.85
N ALA A 59 1.97 -11.12 6.84
CA ALA A 59 1.66 -9.72 7.10
C ALA A 59 0.48 -9.62 8.06
N PHE A 60 0.67 -10.09 9.30
CA PHE A 60 -0.40 -10.34 10.29
C PHE A 60 -1.51 -9.29 10.35
N LEU A 61 -1.16 -8.00 10.42
CA LEU A 61 -2.16 -6.93 10.49
C LEU A 61 -2.97 -6.81 9.20
N SER A 62 -2.31 -6.91 8.04
CA SER A 62 -2.97 -6.91 6.73
C SER A 62 -3.86 -8.13 6.55
N ASP A 63 -3.37 -9.31 6.94
CA ASP A 63 -4.12 -10.57 6.84
C ASP A 63 -5.39 -10.52 7.69
N ILE A 64 -5.29 -10.04 8.94
CA ILE A 64 -6.44 -9.87 9.83
C ILE A 64 -7.42 -8.83 9.30
N ALA A 65 -6.93 -7.72 8.74
CA ALA A 65 -7.79 -6.70 8.14
C ALA A 65 -8.56 -7.25 6.93
N ALA A 66 -7.93 -8.05 6.08
CA ALA A 66 -8.58 -8.72 4.95
C ALA A 66 -9.68 -9.70 5.42
N MET A 67 -9.39 -10.54 6.42
CA MET A 67 -10.39 -11.44 7.02
C MET A 67 -11.60 -10.68 7.60
N ARG A 68 -11.36 -9.52 8.22
CA ARG A 68 -12.46 -8.67 8.70
C ARG A 68 -13.27 -8.07 7.55
N HIS A 69 -12.59 -7.61 6.50
CA HIS A 69 -13.23 -6.98 5.34
C HIS A 69 -14.17 -7.94 4.60
N GLU A 70 -13.90 -9.26 4.63
CA GLU A 70 -14.80 -10.28 4.06
C GLU A 70 -16.22 -10.21 4.64
N THR A 71 -16.34 -9.96 5.94
CA THR A 71 -17.62 -9.96 6.67
C THR A 71 -18.19 -8.55 6.92
N GLN A 72 -17.43 -7.51 6.63
CA GLN A 72 -17.84 -6.12 6.83
C GLN A 72 -18.95 -5.73 5.84
N GLN A 73 -20.06 -5.16 6.31
CA GLN A 73 -21.15 -4.66 5.48
C GLN A 73 -21.49 -3.20 5.87
N PRO A 74 -21.75 -2.30 4.90
CA PRO A 74 -21.68 -2.50 3.45
C PRO A 74 -20.24 -2.52 2.91
N ARG A 75 -19.99 -3.25 1.80
CA ARG A 75 -18.68 -3.27 1.12
C ARG A 75 -18.63 -2.26 -0.02
N ILE A 76 -17.78 -1.24 0.14
CA ILE A 76 -17.51 -0.23 -0.90
C ILE A 76 -16.46 -0.74 -1.91
N PHE A 77 -15.61 -1.68 -1.48
CA PHE A 77 -14.53 -2.27 -2.26
C PHE A 77 -14.70 -3.79 -2.42
N ARG A 78 -14.26 -4.34 -3.55
CA ARG A 78 -14.43 -5.78 -3.90
C ARG A 78 -13.26 -6.68 -3.48
N SER A 79 -12.21 -6.14 -2.85
CA SER A 79 -11.04 -6.88 -2.34
C SER A 79 -11.38 -7.74 -1.13
#